data_AF-A0A5S9M583-F1
#
_entry.id   AF-A0A5S9M583-F1
#
_cell.length_a   1.000
_cell.length_b   1.000
_cell.length_c   1.000
_cell.angle_alpha   90.00
_cell.angle_beta   90.00
_cell.angle_gamma   90.00
#
_symmetry.space_group_name_H-M   'P 1'
#
loop_
_entity.id
_entity.type
_entity.pdbx_description
1 polymer ?
#
loop_
_entity_poly.entity_id
_entity_poly.type
_entity_poly.pdbx_seq_one_letter_code
_entity_poly.pdbx_strand_id
1 'polypeptide(L)'
;MRASQDIKSHIATKMGLSASRVIPVQKHAFPKTSSGKIERAQLKRRWQEGEFDEIIKELDIRLENEHTLPDWSLQKEWTPAPLHEAEKNKQGEHGDLCRHIRAGRSIKIPFKQ
;
A
#
# COMPACT_ATOMS: atom_id res chain seq x y z
N MET A 1 -18.53 5.89 -3.05
CA MET A 1 -17.76 5.88 -1.79
C MET A 1 -18.23 6.90 -0.77
N ARG A 2 -18.57 8.14 -1.16
CA ARG A 2 -19.17 9.14 -0.25
C ARG A 2 -20.33 8.60 0.59
N ALA A 3 -21.24 7.84 -0.01
CA ALA A 3 -22.36 7.22 0.70
C ALA A 3 -21.94 6.41 1.95
N SER A 4 -20.82 5.67 1.91
CA SER A 4 -20.35 4.91 3.07
C SER A 4 -19.83 5.83 4.19
N GLN A 5 -19.17 6.93 3.83
CA GLN A 5 -18.71 7.95 4.77
C GLN A 5 -19.88 8.74 5.36
N ASP A 6 -20.86 9.11 4.53
CA ASP A 6 -22.08 9.81 4.94
C ASP A 6 -22.88 8.98 5.94
N ILE A 7 -23.00 7.67 5.70
CA ILE A 7 -23.64 6.74 6.65
C ILE A 7 -22.86 6.69 7.97
N LYS A 8 -21.53 6.57 7.93
CA LYS A 8 -20.70 6.55 9.15
C LYS A 8 -20.88 7.84 9.96
N SER A 9 -20.80 8.99 9.31
CA SER A 9 -21.00 10.31 9.94
C SER A 9 -22.41 10.43 10.50
N HIS A 10 -23.43 10.00 9.76
CA HIS A 10 -24.81 10.07 10.22
C HIS A 10 -25.06 9.20 11.46
N ILE A 11 -24.54 7.98 11.50
CA ILE A 11 -24.65 7.08 12.67
C ILE A 11 -23.91 7.70 13.87
N ALA A 12 -22.72 8.25 13.67
CA ALA A 12 -21.95 8.91 14.72
C ALA A 12 -22.71 10.11 15.31
N THR A 13 -23.26 10.98 14.46
CA THR A 13 -24.00 12.17 14.90
C THR A 13 -25.33 11.83 15.57
N LYS A 14 -26.07 10.83 15.05
CA LYS A 14 -27.41 10.50 15.55
C LYS A 14 -27.43 9.55 16.73
N MET A 15 -26.50 8.60 16.79
CA MET A 15 -26.48 7.54 17.80
C MET A 15 -25.27 7.61 18.74
N GLY A 16 -24.29 8.48 18.48
CA GLY A 16 -23.06 8.56 19.26
C GLY A 16 -22.14 7.34 19.12
N LEU A 17 -22.37 6.51 18.10
CA LEU A 17 -21.63 5.27 17.85
C LEU A 17 -20.87 5.36 16.53
N SER A 18 -19.63 4.87 16.49
CA SER A 18 -18.87 4.75 15.24
C SER A 18 -19.05 3.35 14.64
N ALA A 19 -19.49 3.29 13.39
CA ALA A 19 -19.56 2.01 12.67
C ALA A 19 -18.16 1.61 12.18
N SER A 20 -17.66 0.45 12.63
CA SER A 20 -16.34 -0.04 12.25
C SER A 20 -16.21 -0.21 10.73
N ARG A 21 -17.17 -0.88 10.10
CA ARG A 21 -17.23 -1.08 8.63
C ARG A 21 -18.62 -0.86 8.08
N VAL A 22 -18.67 -0.38 6.84
CA VAL A 22 -19.88 -0.30 6.02
C VAL A 22 -19.57 -1.02 4.71
N ILE A 23 -20.16 -2.21 4.55
CA ILE A 23 -19.90 -3.10 3.41
C ILE A 23 -21.07 -2.94 2.41
N PRO A 24 -20.82 -2.42 1.21
CA PRO A 24 -21.84 -2.37 0.17
C PRO A 24 -22.11 -3.77 -0.38
N VAL A 25 -23.39 -4.15 -0.48
CA VAL A 25 -23.82 -5.44 -1.05
C VAL A 25 -24.72 -5.17 -2.25
N GLN A 26 -24.51 -5.92 -3.33
CA GLN A 26 -25.33 -5.77 -4.54
C GLN A 26 -26.78 -6.16 -4.27
N LYS A 27 -27.73 -5.43 -4.88
CA LYS A 27 -29.17 -5.60 -4.60
C LYS A 27 -29.68 -7.02 -4.82
N HIS A 28 -29.19 -7.71 -5.85
CA HIS A 28 -29.58 -9.09 -6.16
C HIS A 28 -28.96 -10.10 -5.19
N ALA A 29 -27.79 -9.78 -4.62
CA ALA A 29 -27.10 -10.62 -3.65
C ALA A 29 -27.60 -10.36 -2.22
N PHE A 30 -28.48 -9.38 -2.00
CA PHE A 30 -29.01 -9.04 -0.69
C PHE A 30 -30.05 -10.09 -0.26
N PRO A 31 -29.74 -10.92 0.75
CA PRO A 31 -30.58 -12.06 1.07
C PRO A 31 -31.88 -11.62 1.73
N LYS A 32 -32.97 -12.18 1.23
CA LYS A 32 -34.32 -11.98 1.74
C LYS A 32 -35.03 -13.30 1.86
N THR A 33 -35.80 -13.44 2.93
CA THR A 33 -36.79 -14.52 3.08
C THR A 33 -37.82 -14.45 1.95
N SER A 34 -38.55 -15.54 1.73
CA SER A 34 -39.71 -15.58 0.83
C SER A 34 -40.77 -14.51 1.16
N SER A 35 -40.86 -14.09 2.42
CA SER A 35 -41.73 -13.00 2.87
C SER A 35 -41.09 -11.60 2.75
N GLY A 36 -39.88 -11.47 2.19
CA GLY A 36 -39.18 -10.21 1.97
C GLY A 36 -38.40 -9.65 3.18
N LYS A 37 -38.40 -10.35 4.33
CA LYS A 37 -37.59 -9.95 5.51
C LYS A 37 -36.10 -10.11 5.24
N ILE A 38 -35.31 -9.21 5.81
CA ILE A 38 -33.84 -9.22 5.73
C ILE A 38 -33.28 -10.41 6.53
N GLU A 39 -32.47 -11.25 5.89
CA GLU A 39 -31.83 -12.39 6.55
C GLU A 39 -30.46 -12.01 7.15
N ARG A 40 -30.49 -11.31 8.29
CA ARG A 40 -29.28 -10.80 8.96
C ARG A 40 -28.29 -11.90 9.34
N ALA A 41 -28.78 -13.07 9.76
CA ALA A 41 -27.93 -14.20 10.14
C ALA A 41 -27.14 -14.73 8.93
N GLN A 42 -27.76 -14.80 7.77
CA GLN A 42 -27.10 -15.23 6.54
C GLN A 42 -26.03 -14.22 6.11
N LEU A 43 -26.30 -12.91 6.20
CA LEU A 43 -25.29 -11.88 5.93
C LEU A 43 -24.07 -12.00 6.85
N LYS A 44 -24.30 -12.25 8.14
CA LYS A 44 -23.19 -12.44 9.10
C LYS A 44 -22.34 -13.65 8.73
N ARG A 45 -22.98 -14.78 8.39
CA ARG A 45 -22.28 -16.00 8.00
C ARG A 45 -21.46 -15.79 6.72
N ARG A 46 -22.05 -15.22 5.67
CA ARG A 46 -21.38 -14.91 4.40
C ARG A 46 -20.17 -14.00 4.59
N TRP A 47 -20.29 -13.03 5.51
CA TRP A 47 -19.15 -12.19 5.90
C TRP A 47 -18.03 -12.99 6.57
N GLN A 48 -18.37 -13.89 7.49
CA GLN A 48 -17.38 -14.75 8.16
C GLN A 48 -16.74 -15.78 7.21
N GLU A 49 -17.45 -16.17 6.15
CA GLU A 49 -16.96 -17.02 5.08
C GLU A 49 -16.02 -16.28 4.10
N GLY A 50 -15.82 -14.96 4.27
CA GLY A 50 -14.90 -14.16 3.48
C GLY A 50 -15.46 -13.69 2.13
N GLU A 51 -16.76 -13.85 1.89
CA GLU A 51 -17.39 -13.50 0.59
C GLU A 51 -17.26 -12.01 0.25
N PHE A 52 -17.10 -11.15 1.27
CA PHE A 52 -16.97 -9.70 1.08
C PHE A 52 -15.53 -9.20 1.14
N ASP A 53 -14.52 -10.08 1.27
CA ASP A 53 -13.14 -9.67 1.50
C ASP A 53 -12.57 -8.86 0.34
N GLU A 54 -12.91 -9.22 -0.90
CA GLU A 54 -12.47 -8.50 -2.09
C GLU A 54 -13.00 -7.06 -2.13
N ILE A 55 -14.30 -6.87 -1.89
CA ILE A 55 -14.90 -5.53 -1.88
C ILE A 55 -14.45 -4.72 -0.67
N ILE A 56 -14.20 -5.37 0.47
CA ILE A 56 -13.62 -4.73 1.65
C ILE A 56 -12.21 -4.21 1.33
N LYS A 57 -11.36 -5.04 0.71
CA LYS A 57 -10.00 -4.67 0.33
C LYS A 57 -9.99 -3.50 -0.66
N GLU A 58 -10.84 -3.55 -1.67
CA GLU A 58 -10.99 -2.44 -2.63
C GLU A 58 -11.45 -1.15 -1.93
N LEU A 59 -12.37 -1.26 -0.96
CA LEU A 59 -12.83 -0.12 -0.20
C LEU A 59 -11.70 0.46 0.67
N ASP A 60 -10.90 -0.41 1.31
CA ASP A 60 -9.80 0.01 2.16
C ASP A 60 -8.73 0.74 1.36
N ILE A 61 -8.29 0.17 0.22
CA ILE A 61 -7.31 0.80 -0.70
C ILE A 61 -7.77 2.17 -1.15
N ARG A 62 -9.01 2.29 -1.61
CA ARG A 62 -9.51 3.57 -2.15
C ARG A 62 -9.77 4.64 -1.09
N LEU A 63 -9.98 4.24 0.16
CA LEU A 63 -10.17 5.16 1.28
C LEU A 63 -8.86 5.52 1.96
N GLU A 64 -7.74 4.89 1.58
CA GLU A 64 -6.43 5.08 2.19
C GLU A 64 -6.51 5.04 3.73
N ASN A 65 -7.23 4.04 4.25
CA ASN A 65 -7.51 3.93 5.67
C ASN A 65 -6.41 3.17 6.43
N GLU A 66 -6.62 2.94 7.72
CA GLU A 66 -5.65 2.28 8.61
C GLU A 66 -5.33 0.82 8.23
N HIS A 67 -6.08 0.23 7.28
CA HIS A 67 -5.85 -1.11 6.77
C HIS A 67 -4.99 -1.14 5.50
N THR A 68 -4.40 -0.01 5.09
CA THR A 68 -3.57 0.10 3.90
C THR A 68 -2.15 0.52 4.25
N LEU A 69 -1.18 -0.01 3.49
CA LEU A 69 0.21 0.43 3.53
C LEU A 69 0.50 1.12 2.19
N PRO A 70 1.00 2.36 2.19
CA PRO A 70 1.41 3.04 0.95
C PRO A 70 2.46 2.24 0.18
N ASP A 71 2.60 2.48 -1.13
CA ASP A 71 3.67 1.88 -1.93
C ASP A 71 4.94 2.74 -1.87
N TRP A 72 5.67 2.63 -0.77
CA TRP A 72 6.89 3.40 -0.46
C TRP A 72 8.14 2.53 -0.38
N SER A 73 8.01 1.22 -0.62
CA SER A 73 9.13 0.28 -0.58
C SER A 73 9.87 0.27 -1.90
N LEU A 74 11.07 0.86 -1.91
CA LEU A 74 11.96 0.87 -3.07
C LEU A 74 13.14 -0.09 -2.86
N GLN A 75 13.67 -0.60 -3.97
CA GLN A 75 14.93 -1.35 -4.00
C GLN A 75 15.94 -0.57 -4.82
N LYS A 76 17.20 -0.55 -4.37
CA LYS A 76 18.28 0.11 -5.09
C LYS A 76 18.69 -0.74 -6.29
N GLU A 77 18.54 -0.20 -7.49
CA GLU A 77 19.04 -0.79 -8.73
C GLU A 77 20.12 0.12 -9.35
N TRP A 78 21.23 -0.48 -9.78
CA TRP A 78 22.29 0.23 -10.48
C TRP A 78 22.08 0.11 -12.00
N THR A 79 21.60 1.18 -12.62
CA THR A 79 21.37 1.24 -14.07
C THR A 79 22.45 2.10 -14.74
N PRO A 80 23.08 1.64 -15.84
CA PRO A 80 24.01 2.46 -16.60
C PRO A 80 23.32 3.74 -17.11
N ALA A 81 23.86 4.90 -16.77
CA ALA A 81 23.43 6.18 -17.30
C ALA A 81 24.53 6.72 -18.24
N PRO A 82 24.26 6.95 -19.53
CA PRO A 82 25.23 7.57 -20.42
C PRO A 82 25.51 9.01 -19.95
N LEU A 83 26.76 9.43 -20.03
CA LEU A 83 27.13 10.82 -19.79
C LEU A 83 26.66 11.66 -20.98
N HIS A 84 25.89 12.71 -20.73
CA HIS A 84 25.67 13.75 -21.74
C HIS A 84 26.96 14.58 -21.87
N GLU A 85 27.29 15.02 -23.09
CA GLU A 85 28.42 15.91 -23.33
C GLU A 85 28.17 17.27 -22.66
N ALA A 86 28.76 17.49 -21.47
CA ALA A 86 28.80 18.80 -20.85
C ALA A 86 29.79 19.71 -21.59
N GLU A 87 29.38 20.94 -21.90
CA GLU A 87 30.29 21.98 -22.39
C GLU A 87 31.40 22.18 -21.35
N LYS A 88 32.63 21.83 -21.74
CA LYS A 88 33.80 21.87 -20.87
C LYS A 88 34.26 23.31 -20.71
N ASN A 89 33.95 23.94 -19.58
CA ASN A 89 34.76 25.06 -19.11
C ASN A 89 35.34 24.71 -17.73
N LYS A 90 36.54 24.11 -17.72
CA LYS A 90 37.32 23.88 -16.50
C LYS A 90 38.28 25.07 -16.32
N GLN A 91 37.84 26.11 -15.62
CA GLN A 91 38.71 27.19 -15.17
C GLN A 91 38.76 27.18 -13.64
N GLY A 92 39.85 26.62 -13.11
CA GLY A 92 40.14 26.52 -11.68
C GLY A 92 41.20 25.45 -11.42
N GLU A 93 42.25 25.81 -10.68
CA GLU A 93 43.24 24.85 -10.19
C GLU A 93 42.56 23.91 -9.19
N HIS A 94 42.35 22.65 -9.59
CA HIS A 94 41.89 21.59 -8.68
C HIS A 94 43.11 20.76 -8.26
N GLY A 95 43.39 20.74 -6.96
CA GLY A 95 44.37 19.80 -6.39
C GLY A 95 43.82 18.38 -6.43
N ASP A 96 44.36 17.55 -7.32
CA ASP A 96 44.02 16.13 -7.37
C ASP A 96 44.73 15.39 -6.23
N LEU A 97 43.95 14.96 -5.23
CA LEU A 97 44.41 13.99 -4.23
C LEU A 97 44.69 12.66 -4.93
N CYS A 98 45.96 12.44 -5.29
CA CYS A 98 46.48 11.18 -5.81
C CYS A 98 46.14 10.04 -4.84
N ARG A 99 45.06 9.29 -5.12
CA ARG A 99 44.82 7.99 -4.50
C ARG A 99 45.86 7.01 -5.02
N HIS A 100 46.93 6.79 -4.26
CA HIS A 100 47.80 5.62 -4.41
C HIS A 100 46.98 4.35 -4.12
N ILE A 101 46.20 3.89 -5.10
CA ILE A 101 45.67 2.53 -5.07
C ILE A 101 46.82 1.61 -5.47
N ARG A 102 47.58 1.16 -4.47
CA ARG A 102 48.58 0.10 -4.66
C ARG A 102 47.82 -1.16 -5.10
N ALA A 103 47.93 -1.47 -6.39
CA ALA A 103 47.42 -2.71 -6.96
C ALA A 103 48.00 -3.91 -6.19
N GLY A 104 47.12 -4.84 -5.78
CA GLY A 104 47.50 -6.20 -5.42
C GLY A 104 48.00 -6.43 -3.99
N ARG A 105 47.06 -6.58 -3.04
CA ARG A 105 47.19 -7.65 -2.03
C ARG A 105 45.84 -8.34 -1.88
N SER A 106 45.76 -9.55 -2.42
CA SER A 106 44.64 -10.46 -2.23
C SER A 106 44.62 -10.85 -0.75
N ILE A 107 43.71 -10.26 0.03
CA ILE A 107 43.44 -10.71 1.40
C ILE A 107 42.50 -11.90 1.26
N LYS A 108 43.07 -13.12 1.25
CA LYS A 108 42.29 -14.33 1.53
C LYS A 108 41.89 -14.27 2.99
N ILE A 109 40.63 -13.97 3.26
CA ILE A 109 40.03 -14.15 4.59
C ILE A 109 39.64 -15.64 4.67
N PRO A 110 40.27 -16.47 5.52
CA PRO A 110 39.82 -17.84 5.70
C PRO A 110 38.45 -17.83 6.39
N PHE A 111 37.43 -18.29 5.66
CA PHE A 111 36.12 -18.61 6.21
C PHE A 111 36.29 -19.85 7.09
N LYS A 112 36.15 -19.68 8.41
CA LYS A 112 36.15 -20.80 9.37
C LYS A 112 34.68 -21.16 9.65
N GLN A 113 34.30 -22.39 9.31
CA GLN A 113 33.07 -23.02 9.82
C GLN A 113 33.14 -23.16 11.34
#